data_AF-A0A935W449-F1
#
_entry.id   AF-A0A935W449-F1
#
_cell.length_a   1.000
_cell.length_b   1.000
_cell.length_c   1.000
_cell.angle_alpha   90.00
_cell.angle_beta   90.00
_cell.angle_gamma   90.00
#
_symmetry.space_group_name_H-M   'P 1'
#
loop_
_entity.id
_entity.type
_entity.pdbx_description
1 polymer ?
#
loop_
_entity_poly.entity_id
_entity_poly.type
_entity_poly.pdbx_seq_one_letter_code
_entity_poly.pdbx_strand_id
1 'polypeptide(L)'
;MKFFASILVAGLAAVVLVACDSEKLSQLKPGVTSAREVREIMGQPNLEWKNADGTRIWEYPRMPEGIVNYMLVIGSDDVLREVRQALTEENFARIKAGMTRDEVHRLLGRPAHQQYFSLKQETVWDWKTKVDAGMVWYFNVHFNEDGVVTKTSTNFVPKG
;
A
#
# COMPACT_ATOMS: atom_id res chain seq x y z
N MET A 1 -38.30 -30.05 -23.13
CA MET A 1 -37.77 -30.05 -21.75
C MET A 1 -36.49 -29.22 -21.74
N LYS A 2 -36.31 -28.39 -20.71
CA LYS A 2 -35.51 -27.16 -20.70
C LYS A 2 -34.01 -27.45 -20.66
N PHE A 3 -33.23 -26.88 -21.59
CA PHE A 3 -31.77 -26.84 -21.49
C PHE A 3 -31.37 -25.86 -20.38
N PHE A 4 -30.71 -26.37 -19.35
CA PHE A 4 -30.12 -25.59 -18.27
C PHE A 4 -28.88 -24.88 -18.81
N ALA A 5 -28.98 -23.58 -19.07
CA ALA A 5 -27.83 -22.71 -19.27
C ALA A 5 -27.29 -22.32 -17.89
N SER A 6 -26.31 -23.08 -17.39
CA SER A 6 -25.51 -22.69 -16.24
C SER A 6 -24.60 -21.53 -16.64
N ILE A 7 -24.99 -20.31 -16.29
CA ILE A 7 -24.12 -19.14 -16.39
C ILE A 7 -23.08 -19.24 -15.27
N LEU A 8 -21.84 -19.53 -15.64
CA LEU A 8 -20.67 -19.35 -14.79
C LEU A 8 -20.49 -17.85 -14.50
N VAL A 9 -21.00 -17.39 -13.36
CA VAL A 9 -20.64 -16.08 -12.79
C VAL A 9 -19.26 -16.23 -12.14
N ALA A 10 -18.21 -16.13 -12.94
CA ALA A 10 -16.83 -16.03 -12.47
C ALA A 10 -16.32 -14.63 -12.78
N GLY A 11 -16.41 -13.71 -11.81
CA GLY A 11 -15.83 -12.38 -11.97
C GLY A 11 -16.39 -11.30 -11.04
N LEU A 12 -16.31 -11.47 -9.72
CA LEU A 12 -16.63 -10.37 -8.79
C LEU A 12 -15.87 -10.44 -7.46
N ALA A 13 -14.59 -10.79 -7.45
CA ALA A 13 -13.82 -10.88 -6.19
C ALA A 13 -13.00 -9.63 -5.85
N ALA A 14 -12.77 -8.70 -6.78
CA ALA A 14 -11.87 -7.56 -6.55
C ALA A 14 -12.56 -6.28 -6.02
N VAL A 15 -13.90 -6.18 -6.09
CA VAL A 15 -14.63 -4.95 -5.71
C VAL A 15 -14.95 -4.90 -4.20
N VAL A 16 -14.96 -6.05 -3.52
CA VAL A 16 -15.44 -6.14 -2.13
C VAL A 16 -14.48 -5.47 -1.14
N LEU A 17 -13.16 -5.48 -1.40
CA LEU A 17 -12.16 -4.93 -0.48
C LEU A 17 -12.12 -3.39 -0.49
N VAL A 18 -12.22 -2.76 -1.67
CA VAL A 18 -12.19 -1.28 -1.78
C VAL A 18 -13.44 -0.64 -1.17
N ALA A 19 -14.60 -1.29 -1.33
CA ALA A 19 -15.85 -0.83 -0.72
C ALA A 19 -15.77 -0.85 0.81
N CYS A 20 -15.18 -1.90 1.39
CA CYS A 20 -15.03 -2.03 2.84
C CYS A 20 -14.08 -0.98 3.42
N ASP A 21 -13.02 -0.60 2.68
CA ASP A 21 -12.13 0.47 3.09
C ASP A 21 -12.80 1.84 3.06
N SER A 22 -13.53 2.16 1.99
CA SER A 22 -14.22 3.46 1.87
C SER A 22 -15.17 3.69 3.05
N GLU A 23 -15.97 2.68 3.40
CA GLU A 23 -16.89 2.75 4.53
C GLU A 23 -16.15 2.92 5.87
N LYS A 24 -15.10 2.13 6.11
CA LYS A 24 -14.29 2.24 7.34
C LYS A 24 -13.59 3.59 7.45
N LEU A 25 -12.96 4.04 6.38
CA LEU A 25 -12.25 5.33 6.35
C LEU A 25 -13.20 6.52 6.52
N SER A 26 -14.43 6.44 6.01
CA SER A 26 -15.45 7.48 6.22
C SER A 26 -15.85 7.69 7.68
N GLN A 27 -15.64 6.67 8.53
CA GLN A 27 -15.91 6.75 9.97
C GLN A 27 -14.76 7.42 10.74
N LEU A 28 -13.57 7.50 10.15
CA LEU A 28 -12.40 8.11 10.76
C LEU A 28 -12.45 9.63 10.62
N LYS A 29 -12.38 10.33 11.75
CA LYS A 29 -12.41 11.79 11.83
C LYS A 29 -11.12 12.29 12.47
N PRO A 30 -10.16 12.81 11.67
CA PRO A 30 -8.96 13.45 12.21
C PRO A 30 -9.29 14.53 13.25
N GLY A 31 -8.54 14.56 14.34
CA GLY A 31 -8.75 15.43 15.50
C GLY A 31 -9.82 14.96 16.48
N VAL A 32 -10.55 13.87 16.17
CA VAL A 32 -11.66 13.37 17.00
C VAL A 32 -11.50 11.88 17.31
N THR A 33 -11.29 11.05 16.30
CA THR A 33 -11.21 9.59 16.47
C THR A 33 -9.96 9.20 17.26
N SER A 34 -10.16 8.44 18.34
CA SER A 34 -9.07 7.92 19.16
C SER A 34 -8.36 6.74 18.49
N ALA A 35 -7.12 6.48 18.88
CA ALA A 35 -6.32 5.34 18.44
C ALA A 35 -7.04 3.99 18.72
N ARG A 36 -7.77 3.91 19.84
CA ARG A 36 -8.60 2.73 20.16
C ARG A 36 -9.70 2.54 19.12
N GLU A 37 -10.46 3.58 18.81
CA GLU A 37 -11.54 3.52 17.82
C GLU A 37 -11.01 3.23 16.41
N VAL A 38 -9.85 3.79 16.04
CA VAL A 38 -9.17 3.43 14.79
C VAL A 38 -8.97 1.92 14.70
N ARG A 39 -8.50 1.26 15.77
CA ARG A 39 -8.33 -0.20 15.78
C ARG A 39 -9.65 -0.98 15.74
N GLU A 40 -10.71 -0.44 16.33
CA GLU A 40 -12.04 -1.06 16.27
C GLU A 40 -12.61 -1.01 14.84
N ILE A 41 -12.38 0.08 14.13
CA ILE A 41 -12.85 0.30 12.75
C ILE A 41 -11.97 -0.42 11.72
N MET A 42 -10.65 -0.21 11.81
CA MET A 42 -9.67 -0.65 10.81
C MET A 42 -9.04 -2.02 11.13
N GLY A 43 -9.11 -2.47 12.38
CA GLY A 43 -8.32 -3.59 12.89
C GLY A 43 -6.94 -3.18 13.39
N GLN A 44 -6.13 -4.16 13.78
CA GLN A 44 -4.74 -3.91 14.17
C GLN A 44 -3.91 -3.45 12.97
N PRO A 45 -3.02 -2.44 13.13
CA PRO A 45 -2.11 -2.07 12.07
C PRO A 45 -1.12 -3.20 11.77
N ASN A 46 -0.70 -3.31 10.51
CA ASN A 46 0.33 -4.29 10.13
C ASN A 46 1.70 -3.90 10.67
N LEU A 47 1.95 -2.60 10.79
CA LEU A 47 3.18 -2.04 11.33
C LEU A 47 2.89 -0.72 12.04
N GLU A 48 3.62 -0.47 13.13
CA GLU A 48 3.61 0.81 13.84
C GLU A 48 5.03 1.36 13.86
N TRP A 49 5.22 2.56 13.32
CA TRP A 49 6.44 3.34 13.54
C TRP A 49 6.20 4.35 14.65
N LYS A 50 7.11 4.37 15.62
CA LYS A 50 7.16 5.40 16.65
C LYS A 50 8.14 6.49 16.23
N ASN A 51 7.72 7.74 16.29
CA ASN A 51 8.58 8.89 16.06
C ASN A 51 9.04 9.48 17.39
N ALA A 52 10.14 10.25 17.36
CA ALA A 52 10.74 10.84 18.55
C ALA A 52 9.83 11.87 19.26
N ASP A 53 8.91 12.50 18.51
CA ASP A 53 7.91 13.43 19.05
C ASP A 53 6.71 12.74 19.72
N GLY A 54 6.74 11.40 19.81
CA GLY A 54 5.67 10.58 20.38
C GLY A 54 4.52 10.30 19.41
N THR A 55 4.54 10.85 18.20
CA THR A 55 3.59 10.45 17.15
C THR A 55 3.87 9.03 16.69
N ARG A 56 2.82 8.36 16.23
CA ARG A 56 2.89 7.00 15.67
C ARG A 56 2.34 7.01 14.26
N ILE A 57 2.97 6.28 13.36
CA ILE A 57 2.44 6.02 12.03
C ILE A 57 2.00 4.57 11.99
N TRP A 58 0.73 4.34 11.69
CA TRP A 58 0.12 3.03 11.56
C TRP A 58 -0.05 2.67 10.09
N GLU A 59 0.52 1.54 9.70
CA GLU A 59 0.45 1.02 8.35
C GLU A 59 -0.73 0.06 8.18
N TYR A 60 -1.53 0.30 7.15
CA TYR A 60 -2.60 -0.58 6.69
C TYR A 60 -2.44 -0.82 5.18
N PRO A 61 -1.53 -1.72 4.77
CA PRO A 61 -1.35 -2.06 3.38
C PRO A 61 -2.58 -2.76 2.79
N ARG A 62 -2.80 -2.62 1.48
CA ARG A 62 -3.72 -3.50 0.73
C ARG A 62 -2.99 -4.43 -0.23
N MET A 63 -1.66 -4.38 -0.22
CA MET A 63 -0.81 -5.27 -1.02
C MET A 63 -0.88 -6.73 -0.55
N PRO A 64 -0.73 -7.70 -1.48
CA PRO A 64 -0.46 -7.51 -2.92
C PRO A 64 -1.73 -7.30 -3.77
N GLU A 65 -2.93 -7.41 -3.19
CA GLU A 65 -4.17 -7.45 -3.99
C GLU A 65 -4.70 -6.07 -4.39
N GLY A 66 -4.62 -5.10 -3.49
CA GLY A 66 -5.03 -3.72 -3.70
C GLY A 66 -4.01 -2.87 -4.45
N ILE A 67 -4.36 -1.60 -4.63
CA ILE A 67 -3.55 -0.58 -5.34
C ILE A 67 -3.22 0.63 -4.45
N VAL A 68 -3.47 0.50 -3.15
CA VAL A 68 -3.29 1.56 -2.16
C VAL A 68 -2.67 0.97 -0.88
N ASN A 69 -1.91 1.79 -0.16
CA ASN A 69 -1.52 1.55 1.21
C ASN A 69 -1.96 2.77 2.03
N TYR A 70 -2.57 2.55 3.19
CA TYR A 70 -2.97 3.64 4.08
C TYR A 70 -1.99 3.80 5.22
N MET A 71 -1.62 5.06 5.50
CA MET A 71 -0.73 5.45 6.59
C MET A 71 -1.49 6.40 7.49
N LEU A 72 -1.79 5.98 8.72
CA LEU A 72 -2.55 6.78 9.67
C LEU A 72 -1.58 7.39 10.69
N VAL A 73 -1.64 8.71 10.87
CA VAL A 73 -0.82 9.41 11.86
C VAL A 73 -1.61 9.51 13.15
N ILE A 74 -1.13 8.90 14.22
CA ILE A 74 -1.70 8.99 15.56
C ILE A 74 -0.83 9.92 16.41
N GLY A 75 -1.46 10.89 17.06
CA GLY A 75 -0.79 11.83 17.95
C GLY A 75 -0.25 11.17 19.22
N SER A 76 0.63 11.89 19.90
CA SER A 76 1.12 11.50 21.24
C SER A 76 -0.01 11.46 22.28
N ASP A 77 -1.14 12.11 22.01
CA ASP A 77 -2.38 12.12 22.79
C ASP A 77 -3.38 11.01 22.40
N ASP A 78 -2.94 10.01 21.62
CA ASP A 78 -3.79 8.91 21.14
C ASP A 78 -4.97 9.34 20.25
N VAL A 79 -4.87 10.48 19.56
CA VAL A 79 -5.88 10.95 18.60
C VAL A 79 -5.37 10.85 17.17
N LEU A 80 -6.21 10.35 16.25
CA LEU A 80 -5.92 10.34 14.82
C LEU A 80 -5.72 11.76 14.30
N ARG A 81 -4.59 12.01 13.62
CA ARG A 81 -4.24 13.31 13.04
C ARG A 81 -4.41 13.34 11.53
N GLU A 82 -4.15 12.23 10.85
CA GLU A 82 -4.20 12.20 9.39
C GLU A 82 -4.41 10.77 8.88
N VAL A 83 -5.10 10.65 7.75
CA VAL A 83 -5.22 9.42 6.95
C VAL A 83 -4.59 9.71 5.60
N ARG A 84 -3.52 9.01 5.24
CA ARG A 84 -2.80 9.20 3.97
C ARG A 84 -2.92 7.97 3.08
N GLN A 85 -3.22 8.15 1.80
CA GLN A 85 -2.99 7.13 0.79
C GLN A 85 -1.55 7.30 0.27
N ALA A 86 -0.71 6.29 0.50
CA ALA A 86 0.74 6.39 0.31
C ALA A 86 1.18 6.30 -1.16
N LEU A 87 0.41 5.58 -1.99
CA LEU A 87 0.77 5.23 -3.36
C LEU A 87 0.25 6.31 -4.34
N THR A 88 0.90 7.47 -4.31
CA THR A 88 0.58 8.64 -5.15
C THR A 88 1.77 9.01 -6.03
N GLU A 89 1.50 9.66 -7.17
CA GLU A 89 2.53 10.21 -8.05
C GLU A 89 3.48 11.17 -7.32
N GLU A 90 2.96 11.95 -6.37
CA GLU A 90 3.77 12.84 -5.53
C GLU A 90 4.77 12.05 -4.68
N ASN A 91 4.34 10.99 -3.99
CA ASN A 91 5.23 10.17 -3.19
C ASN A 91 6.20 9.35 -4.05
N PHE A 92 5.78 8.87 -5.22
CA PHE A 92 6.68 8.22 -6.17
C PHE A 92 7.79 9.16 -6.64
N ALA A 93 7.45 10.43 -6.93
CA ALA A 93 8.41 11.45 -7.32
C ALA A 93 9.41 11.81 -6.20
N ARG A 94 9.04 11.59 -4.93
CA ARG A 94 9.92 11.80 -3.77
C ARG A 94 10.97 10.70 -3.60
N ILE A 95 10.81 9.54 -4.23
CA ILE A 95 11.83 8.48 -4.19
C ILE A 95 13.03 8.89 -5.04
N LYS A 96 14.19 9.04 -4.40
CA LYS A 96 15.46 9.46 -5.03
C LYS A 96 16.56 8.46 -4.77
N ALA A 97 17.58 8.47 -5.64
CA ALA A 97 18.77 7.67 -5.44
C ALA A 97 19.46 8.02 -4.11
N GLY A 98 20.01 7.00 -3.44
CA GLY A 98 20.64 7.12 -2.13
C GLY A 98 19.69 6.92 -0.94
N MET A 99 18.37 6.94 -1.13
CA MET A 99 17.41 6.64 -0.06
C MET A 99 17.54 5.19 0.41
N THR A 100 17.39 4.94 1.69
CA THR A 100 17.37 3.61 2.30
C THR A 100 16.03 2.90 2.09
N ARG A 101 16.03 1.57 2.25
CA ARG A 101 14.79 0.76 2.28
C ARG A 101 13.77 1.28 3.29
N ASP A 102 14.21 1.68 4.48
CA ASP A 102 13.33 2.19 5.54
C ASP A 102 12.69 3.52 5.16
N GLU A 103 13.43 4.42 4.51
CA GLU A 103 12.87 5.69 4.02
C GLU A 103 11.82 5.45 2.92
N VAL A 104 12.07 4.49 2.02
CA VAL A 104 11.10 4.10 0.99
C VAL A 104 9.85 3.47 1.64
N HIS A 105 10.02 2.57 2.61
CA HIS A 105 8.89 1.94 3.33
C HIS A 105 8.07 3.00 4.09
N ARG A 106 8.72 3.95 4.76
CA ARG A 106 8.01 5.05 5.44
C ARG A 106 7.18 5.92 4.50
N LEU A 107 7.54 6.02 3.23
CA LEU A 107 6.78 6.78 2.23
C LEU A 107 5.66 5.97 1.59
N LEU A 108 5.92 4.71 1.21
CA LEU A 108 5.03 3.92 0.35
C LEU A 108 4.29 2.79 1.09
N GLY A 109 4.65 2.50 2.33
CA GLY A 109 4.19 1.30 3.03
C GLY A 109 4.78 0.02 2.43
N ARG A 110 4.26 -1.13 2.87
CA ARG A 110 4.73 -2.46 2.47
C ARG A 110 4.55 -2.69 0.97
N PRO A 111 5.58 -3.17 0.25
CA PRO A 111 5.48 -3.52 -1.16
C PRO A 111 4.62 -4.77 -1.39
N ALA A 112 4.16 -4.95 -2.62
CA ALA A 112 3.54 -6.20 -3.07
C ALA A 112 4.57 -7.33 -3.12
N HIS A 113 5.72 -7.08 -3.76
CA HIS A 113 6.81 -8.05 -3.81
C HIS A 113 8.15 -7.42 -3.47
N GLN A 114 9.05 -8.29 -2.99
CA GLN A 114 10.47 -7.99 -2.80
C GLN A 114 11.27 -9.11 -3.47
N GLN A 115 11.98 -8.79 -4.54
CA GLN A 115 12.70 -9.78 -5.34
C GLN A 115 14.18 -9.42 -5.44
N TYR A 116 15.06 -10.38 -5.17
CA TYR A 116 16.49 -10.23 -5.44
C TYR A 116 16.85 -10.80 -6.82
N PHE A 117 17.67 -10.06 -7.57
CA PHE A 117 18.14 -10.42 -8.90
C PHE A 117 19.67 -10.59 -8.89
N SER A 118 20.14 -11.82 -8.70
CA SER A 118 21.57 -12.12 -8.50
C SER A 118 22.47 -11.66 -9.65
N LEU A 119 22.02 -11.74 -10.91
CA LEU A 119 22.81 -11.31 -12.07
C LEU A 119 23.05 -9.79 -12.12
N LYS A 120 22.17 -9.01 -11.50
CA LYS A 120 22.27 -7.55 -11.42
C LYS A 120 22.72 -7.06 -10.05
N GLN A 121 22.82 -7.97 -9.07
CA GLN A 121 23.10 -7.66 -7.67
C GLN A 121 22.18 -6.55 -7.13
N GLU A 122 20.88 -6.64 -7.45
CA GLU A 122 19.88 -5.67 -7.00
C GLU A 122 18.70 -6.35 -6.33
N THR A 123 18.12 -5.67 -5.35
CA THR A 123 16.78 -5.98 -4.83
C THR A 123 15.78 -5.02 -5.45
N VAL A 124 14.64 -5.51 -5.92
CA VAL A 124 13.55 -4.68 -6.43
C VAL A 124 12.34 -4.87 -5.53
N TRP A 125 11.78 -3.76 -5.09
CA TRP A 125 10.46 -3.71 -4.45
C TRP A 125 9.45 -3.14 -5.42
N ASP A 126 8.25 -3.70 -5.46
CA ASP A 126 7.18 -3.22 -6.33
C ASP A 126 5.88 -2.96 -5.59
N TRP A 127 5.09 -2.03 -6.11
CA TRP A 127 3.75 -1.70 -5.65
C TRP A 127 2.81 -1.69 -6.84
N LYS A 128 1.69 -2.41 -6.73
CA LYS A 128 0.61 -2.34 -7.71
C LYS A 128 -0.02 -0.94 -7.66
N THR A 129 -0.11 -0.24 -8.78
CA THR A 129 -0.59 1.17 -8.81
C THR A 129 -1.92 1.34 -9.51
N LYS A 130 -2.19 0.55 -10.56
CA LYS A 130 -3.46 0.59 -11.28
C LYS A 130 -3.73 -0.73 -12.01
N VAL A 131 -5.01 -0.98 -12.27
CA VAL A 131 -5.48 -2.06 -13.15
C VAL A 131 -6.30 -1.40 -14.26
N ASP A 132 -5.84 -1.52 -15.50
CA ASP A 132 -6.46 -0.85 -16.65
C ASP A 132 -6.40 -1.75 -17.89
N ALA A 133 -7.53 -1.91 -18.58
CA ALA A 133 -7.67 -2.74 -19.79
C ALA A 133 -7.06 -4.16 -19.66
N GLY A 134 -7.19 -4.78 -18.48
CA GLY A 134 -6.59 -6.10 -18.21
C GLY A 134 -5.08 -6.06 -17.97
N MET A 135 -4.45 -4.90 -17.88
CA MET A 135 -3.05 -4.74 -17.52
C MET A 135 -2.93 -4.31 -16.06
N VAL A 136 -2.03 -4.95 -15.32
CA VAL A 136 -1.69 -4.60 -13.95
C VAL A 136 -0.37 -3.82 -13.97
N TRP A 137 -0.39 -2.59 -13.46
CA TRP A 137 0.76 -1.70 -13.47
C TRP A 137 1.46 -1.67 -12.11
N TYR A 138 2.79 -1.59 -12.15
CA TYR A 138 3.64 -1.57 -10.98
C TYR A 138 4.60 -0.39 -11.03
N PHE A 139 4.79 0.25 -9.88
CA PHE A 139 5.92 1.14 -9.63
C PHE A 139 7.00 0.35 -8.88
N ASN A 140 8.23 0.43 -9.35
CA ASN A 140 9.35 -0.35 -8.85
C ASN A 140 10.44 0.56 -8.30
N VAL A 141 11.03 0.15 -7.18
CA VAL A 141 12.21 0.78 -6.58
C VAL A 141 13.34 -0.24 -6.57
N HIS A 142 14.47 0.13 -7.16
CA HIS A 142 15.66 -0.71 -7.27
C HIS A 142 16.67 -0.31 -6.20
N PHE A 143 17.19 -1.29 -5.46
CA PHE A 143 18.20 -1.12 -4.42
C PHE A 143 19.47 -1.87 -4.78
N ASN A 144 20.63 -1.26 -4.53
CA ASN A 144 21.93 -1.96 -4.61
C ASN A 144 22.15 -2.90 -3.41
N GLU A 145 23.32 -3.53 -3.33
CA GLU A 145 23.70 -4.43 -2.24
C GLU A 145 23.77 -3.72 -0.87
N ASP A 146 24.06 -2.42 -0.84
CA ASP A 146 24.03 -1.60 0.40
C ASP A 146 22.60 -1.28 0.87
N GLY A 147 21.59 -1.64 0.08
CA GLY A 147 20.18 -1.39 0.41
C GLY A 147 19.73 0.05 0.19
N VAL A 148 20.42 0.81 -0.68
CA VAL A 148 20.01 2.16 -1.08
C VAL A 148 19.48 2.20 -2.50
N VAL A 149 18.53 3.11 -2.76
CA VAL A 149 17.87 3.29 -4.04
C VAL A 149 18.91 3.67 -5.10
N THR A 150 18.87 2.99 -6.23
CA THR A 150 19.65 3.35 -7.43
C THR A 150 18.78 4.03 -8.48
N LYS A 151 17.54 3.56 -8.65
CA LYS A 151 16.59 4.07 -9.63
C LYS A 151 15.16 3.61 -9.34
N THR A 152 14.22 4.19 -10.07
CA THR A 152 12.82 3.74 -10.12
C THR A 152 12.45 3.32 -11.54
N SER A 153 11.43 2.49 -11.68
CA SER A 153 10.88 2.12 -12.99
C SER A 153 9.39 1.80 -12.88
N THR A 154 8.72 1.71 -14.03
CA THR A 154 7.32 1.27 -14.12
C THR A 154 7.22 0.16 -15.15
N ASN A 155 6.43 -0.87 -14.86
CA ASN A 155 6.09 -1.91 -15.83
C ASN A 155 4.60 -2.27 -15.72
N PHE A 156 4.13 -3.07 -16.66
CA PHE A 156 2.82 -3.69 -16.57
C PHE A 156 2.91 -5.18 -16.88
N VAL A 157 1.94 -5.94 -16.38
CA VAL A 157 1.78 -7.38 -16.62
C VAL A 157 0.35 -7.63 -17.12
N PRO A 158 0.17 -8.36 -18.24
CA PRO A 158 -1.15 -8.79 -18.68
C PRO A 158 -1.81 -9.67 -17.64
N LYS A 159 -3.09 -9.41 -17.35
CA LYS A 159 -3.97 -10.30 -16.62
C LYS A 159 -4.34 -11.42 -17.60
N GLY A 160 -3.86 -12.63 -17.32
CA GLY A 160 -4.03 -13.81 -18.18
C GLY A 160 -5.48 -14.18 -18.45
#